data_AF-A0A6A5KKT3-F1
#
_entry.id   AF-A0A6A5KKT3-F1
#
_cell.length_a   1.000
_cell.length_b   1.000
_cell.length_c   1.000
_cell.angle_alpha   90.00
_cell.angle_beta   90.00
_cell.angle_gamma   90.00
#
_symmetry.space_group_name_H-M   'P 1'
#
loop_
_entity.id
_entity.type
_entity.pdbx_description
1 polymer ?
#
loop_
_entity_poly.entity_id
_entity_poly.type
_entity_poly.pdbx_seq_one_letter_code
_entity_poly.pdbx_strand_id
1 'polypeptide(L)' 'VQVMETSKRVLTNEHPDTLTSMANLAFMLQSQARHEEALALMERCFQLRELVLGKQHPNTQFSLNTLSDWRAECE' A
#
# COMPACT_ATOMS: atom_id res chain seq x y z
N VAL A 1 23.06 -25.02 -4.57
CA VAL A 1 21.65 -24.80 -4.20
C VAL A 1 21.58 -23.61 -3.25
N GLN A 2 21.37 -22.40 -3.78
CA GLN A 2 21.19 -21.16 -3.00
C GLN A 2 19.86 -20.51 -3.38
N VAL A 3 18.74 -21.10 -2.95
CA VAL A 3 17.38 -20.59 -3.25
C VAL A 3 16.56 -20.40 -1.97
N MET A 4 17.17 -20.52 -0.78
CA MET A 4 16.46 -20.40 0.50
C MET A 4 16.52 -19.01 1.14
N GLU A 5 17.36 -18.10 0.64
CA GLU A 5 17.46 -16.74 1.22
C GLU A 5 16.51 -15.73 0.54
N THR A 6 16.20 -15.90 -0.75
CA THR A 6 15.24 -15.02 -1.45
C THR A 6 13.79 -15.31 -1.09
N SER A 7 13.47 -16.54 -0.71
CA SER A 7 12.12 -16.98 -0.38
C SER A 7 11.65 -16.53 1.01
N LYS A 8 12.55 -16.10 1.90
CA LYS A 8 12.20 -15.60 3.23
C LYS A 8 11.70 -14.15 3.24
N ARG A 9 11.89 -13.39 2.15
CA ARG A 9 11.43 -12.00 2.06
C ARG A 9 9.98 -11.90 1.55
N VAL A 10 9.60 -12.81 0.65
CA VAL A 10 8.30 -12.79 -0.07
C VAL A 10 7.12 -13.34 0.75
N LEU A 11 7.37 -14.04 1.86
CA LEU A 11 6.37 -14.96 2.44
C LEU A 11 5.74 -14.52 3.77
N THR A 12 5.67 -13.23 4.12
CA THR A 12 4.84 -12.90 5.31
C THR A 12 4.13 -11.55 5.34
N ASN A 13 4.49 -10.55 4.53
CA ASN A 13 3.76 -9.26 4.51
C ASN A 13 3.62 -8.63 3.12
N GLU A 14 4.08 -9.32 2.06
CA GLU A 14 4.15 -8.80 0.69
C GLU A 14 3.20 -9.53 -0.28
N HIS A 15 2.25 -10.33 0.23
CA HIS A 15 1.25 -10.93 -0.65
C HIS A 15 0.34 -9.81 -1.20
N PRO A 16 0.06 -9.78 -2.51
CA PRO A 16 -0.82 -8.79 -3.12
C PRO A 16 -2.17 -8.63 -2.39
N ASP A 17 -2.68 -9.71 -1.80
CA ASP A 17 -3.92 -9.74 -1.03
C ASP A 17 -3.80 -8.97 0.29
N THR A 18 -2.65 -9.07 0.96
CA THR A 18 -2.35 -8.30 2.18
C THR A 18 -2.27 -6.81 1.86
N LEU A 19 -1.59 -6.44 0.77
CA LEU A 19 -1.50 -5.05 0.31
C LEU A 19 -2.85 -4.51 -0.14
N THR A 20 -3.72 -5.36 -0.69
CA THR A 20 -5.11 -5.00 -1.02
C THR A 20 -5.92 -4.77 0.25
N SER A 21 -5.77 -5.63 1.25
CA SER A 21 -6.42 -5.49 2.56
C SER A 21 -5.99 -4.22 3.29
N MET A 22 -4.71 -3.85 3.23
CA MET A 22 -4.20 -2.58 3.79
C MET A 22 -4.84 -1.36 3.12
N ALA A 23 -4.95 -1.36 1.79
CA ALA A 23 -5.62 -0.28 1.07
C ALA A 23 -7.10 -0.17 1.46
N ASN A 24 -7.81 -1.30 1.55
CA ASN A 24 -9.21 -1.31 2.00
C ASN A 24 -9.38 -0.77 3.42
N LEU A 25 -8.47 -1.11 4.34
CA LEU A 25 -8.47 -0.55 5.69
C LEU A 25 -8.25 0.96 5.68
N ALA A 26 -7.36 1.47 4.81
CA ALA A 26 -7.15 2.90 4.65
C ALA A 26 -8.43 3.61 4.18
N PHE A 27 -9.15 3.05 3.20
CA PHE A 27 -10.46 3.58 2.79
C PHE A 27 -11.49 3.56 3.93
N MET A 28 -11.50 2.51 4.76
CA MET A 28 -12.37 2.48 5.93
C MET A 28 -12.02 3.57 6.94
N LEU A 29 -10.73 3.82 7.18
CA LEU A 29 -10.27 4.91 8.05
C LEU A 29 -10.68 6.28 7.49
N GLN A 30 -10.55 6.49 6.18
CA GLN A 30 -11.00 7.71 5.50
C GLN A 30 -12.50 7.92 5.71
N SER A 31 -13.32 6.86 5.59
CA SER A 31 -14.77 6.95 5.85
C SER A 31 -15.12 7.23 7.31
N GLN A 32 -14.23 6.93 8.25
CA GLN A 32 -14.37 7.24 9.68
C GLN A 32 -13.84 8.64 10.04
N ALA A 33 -13.56 9.50 9.05
CA ALA A 33 -12.92 10.82 9.23
C ALA A 33 -11.54 10.75 9.91
N ARG A 34 -10.88 9.59 9.87
CA ARG A 34 -9.52 9.38 10.40
C ARG A 34 -8.50 9.57 9.27
N HIS A 35 -8.46 10.77 8.71
CA HIS A 35 -7.71 11.11 7.51
C HIS A 35 -6.19 10.90 7.65
N GLU A 36 -5.61 11.30 8.78
CA GLU A 36 -4.16 11.13 9.02
C GLU A 36 -3.74 9.65 9.05
N GLU A 37 -4.54 8.80 9.69
CA GLU A 37 -4.28 7.37 9.78
C GLU A 37 -4.51 6.65 8.45
N ALA A 38 -5.52 7.07 7.69
CA ALA A 38 -5.77 6.59 6.34
C ALA A 38 -4.58 6.90 5.42
N LEU A 39 -4.09 8.14 5.43
CA LEU A 39 -2.94 8.59 4.66
C LEU A 39 -1.67 7.81 5.02
N ALA A 40 -1.35 7.69 6.31
CA ALA A 40 -0.17 6.95 6.76
C ALA A 40 -0.22 5.48 6.34
N LEU A 41 -1.40 4.85 6.42
CA LEU A 41 -1.58 3.46 6.03
C LEU A 41 -1.48 3.26 4.51
N MET A 42 -2.08 4.17 3.72
CA MET A 42 -2.01 4.13 2.26
C MET A 42 -0.58 4.41 1.76
N GLU A 43 0.17 5.28 2.42
CA GLU A 43 1.58 5.56 2.10
C GLU A 43 2.46 4.33 2.35
N ARG A 44 2.25 3.64 3.47
CA ARG A 44 2.93 2.36 3.73
C ARG A 44 2.54 1.29 2.70
N CYS A 45 1.27 1.25 2.29
CA CYS A 45 0.80 0.35 1.24
C CYS A 45 1.49 0.64 -0.10
N PHE A 46 1.62 1.91 -0.49
CA PHE A 46 2.30 2.34 -1.70
C PHE A 46 3.79 1.92 -1.69
N GLN A 47 4.52 2.18 -0.61
CA GLN A 47 5.94 1.83 -0.51
C GLN A 47 6.18 0.32 -0.66
N LEU A 48 5.32 -0.51 -0.06
CA LEU A 48 5.41 -1.96 -0.20
C LEU A 48 5.04 -2.41 -1.62
N ARG A 49 4.00 -1.83 -2.24
CA ARG A 49 3.66 -2.12 -3.64
C ARG A 49 4.77 -1.72 -4.61
N GLU A 50 5.44 -0.60 -4.37
CA GLU A 50 6.59 -0.17 -5.16
C GLU A 50 7.76 -1.14 -5.03
N LEU A 51 8.05 -1.63 -3.82
CA LEU A 51 9.13 -2.59 -3.57
C LEU A 51 8.86 -3.97 -4.21
N VAL A 52 7.61 -4.46 -4.11
CA VAL A 52 7.23 -5.82 -4.53
C VAL A 52 6.87 -5.88 -6.02
N LEU A 53 6.03 -4.95 -6.48
CA LEU A 53 5.42 -4.96 -7.80
C LEU A 53 6.09 -3.98 -8.77
N GLY A 54 6.84 -3.01 -8.24
CA GLY A 54 7.44 -1.94 -9.01
C GLY A 54 6.52 -0.71 -9.16
N LYS A 55 7.14 0.43 -9.48
CA LYS A 55 6.46 1.73 -9.61
C LYS A 55 5.40 1.75 -10.71
N GLN A 56 5.60 1.03 -11.83
CA GLN A 56 4.67 1.04 -12.96
C GLN A 56 3.48 0.09 -12.80
N HIS A 57 3.44 -0.71 -11.73
CA HIS A 57 2.34 -1.64 -11.53
C HIS A 57 1.01 -0.88 -11.29
N PRO A 58 -0.12 -1.31 -11.88
CA PRO A 58 -1.42 -0.65 -11.73
C PRO A 58 -1.82 -0.40 -10.27
N ASN A 59 -1.61 -1.37 -9.39
CA ASN A 59 -1.89 -1.23 -7.95
C ASN A 59 -1.02 -0.18 -7.26
N THR A 60 0.23 0.00 -7.68
CA THR A 60 1.14 1.01 -7.13
C THR A 60 0.70 2.41 -7.58
N GLN A 61 0.35 2.56 -8.86
CA GLN A 61 -0.21 3.80 -9.42
C GLN A 61 -1.54 4.19 -8.76
N PHE A 62 -2.42 3.21 -8.53
CA PHE A 62 -3.68 3.42 -7.84
C PHE A 62 -3.48 3.98 -6.41
N SER A 63 -2.56 3.39 -5.64
CA SER A 63 -2.24 3.89 -4.30
C SER A 63 -1.66 5.31 -4.33
N LEU A 64 -0.83 5.63 -5.32
CA LEU A 64 -0.26 6.96 -5.48
C LEU A 64 -1.34 8.00 -5.80
N ASN A 65 -2.23 7.72 -6.76
CA ASN A 65 -3.32 8.62 -7.11
C ASN A 65 -4.24 8.85 -5.91
N THR A 66 -4.60 7.79 -5.18
CA THR A 66 -5.42 7.90 -3.98
C THR A 66 -4.76 8.79 -2.91
N LEU A 67 -3.44 8.67 -2.71
CA LEU A 67 -2.70 9.55 -1.80
C LEU A 67 -2.71 11.00 -2.23
N SER A 68 -2.57 11.26 -3.53
CA SER A 68 -2.66 12.62 -4.08
C SER A 68 -4.04 13.22 -3.87
N ASP A 69 -5.11 12.44 -4.13
CA ASP A 69 -6.49 12.88 -3.93
C ASP A 69 -6.75 13.22 -2.45
N TRP A 70 -6.40 12.31 -1.53
CA TRP A 70 -6.62 12.55 -0.09
C TRP A 70 -5.76 13.67 0.48
N ARG A 71 -4.57 13.91 -0.07
CA ARG A 71 -3.74 15.07 0.33
C ARG A 71 -4.36 16.38 -0.15
N ALA A 72 -4.95 16.40 -1.34
CA ALA A 72 -5.64 17.57 -1.88
C ALA A 72 -6.96 17.87 -1.14
N GLU A 73 -7.63 16.87 -0.57
CA GLU A 73 -8.83 17.06 0.27
C GLU A 73 -8.53 17.68 1.65
N CYS A 74 -7.27 17.60 2.12
CA CYS A 74 -6.85 18.11 3.43
C CYS A 74 -6.29 19.55 3.39
N GLU A 75 -6.11 20.15 2.20
CA GLU A 75 -5.77 21.58 2.01
C GLU A 75 -7.03 22.46 1.92
#